data_AF-A0A7S1YLN1-F1
#
_entry.id   AF-A0A7S1YLN1-F1
#
_cell.length_a   1.000
_cell.length_b   1.000
_cell.length_c   1.000
_cell.angle_alpha   90.00
_cell.angle_beta   90.00
_cell.angle_gamma   90.00
#
_symmetry.space_group_name_H-M   'P 1'
#
loop_
_entity.id
_entity.type
_entity.pdbx_description
1 polymer ?
#
loop_
_entity_poly.entity_id
_entity_poly.type
_entity_poly.pdbx_seq_one_letter_code
_entity_poly.pdbx_strand_id
1 'polypeptide(L)'
;AAAATTPLVALPSAEERRAWVTKKGKRRLLVLRGNTLLWYEREAGSDDPRNCRNALDLGGCRVAASPTSDTALVLEHGRSDINGGTPYTFSFDTARECADWLCFFRLAPSR
;
A
#
# COMPACT_ATOMS: atom_id res chain seq x y z
N ALA A 1 -31.37 -22.90 -26.61
CA ALA A 1 -30.14 -23.01 -25.80
C ALA A 1 -29.78 -21.61 -25.31
N ALA A 2 -30.01 -21.32 -24.03
CA ALA A 2 -29.68 -20.02 -23.44
C ALA A 2 -28.25 -20.10 -22.90
N ALA A 3 -27.34 -19.32 -23.49
CA ALA A 3 -25.99 -19.17 -22.99
C ALA A 3 -26.05 -18.45 -21.63
N ALA A 4 -25.62 -19.14 -20.58
CA ALA A 4 -25.47 -18.57 -19.26
C ALA A 4 -24.38 -17.49 -19.32
N THR A 5 -24.79 -16.23 -19.32
CA THR A 5 -23.90 -15.10 -19.04
C THR A 5 -23.55 -15.17 -17.57
N THR A 6 -22.43 -15.85 -17.27
CA THR A 6 -21.77 -15.74 -15.97
C THR A 6 -21.62 -14.25 -15.65
N PRO A 7 -22.09 -13.75 -14.50
CA PRO A 7 -21.74 -12.41 -14.10
C PRO A 7 -20.21 -12.40 -13.97
N LEU A 8 -19.54 -11.63 -14.83
CA LEU A 8 -18.18 -11.18 -14.53
C LEU A 8 -18.30 -10.57 -13.14
N VAL A 9 -17.77 -11.28 -12.13
CA VAL A 9 -17.35 -10.63 -10.89
C VAL A 9 -16.50 -9.48 -11.37
N ALA A 10 -17.02 -8.26 -11.24
CA ALA A 10 -16.24 -7.07 -11.49
C ALA A 10 -15.04 -7.16 -10.56
N LEU A 11 -13.91 -7.62 -11.10
CA LEU A 11 -12.63 -7.56 -10.41
C LEU A 11 -12.50 -6.08 -10.02
N PRO A 12 -12.31 -5.76 -8.73
CA PRO A 12 -12.33 -4.37 -8.28
C PRO A 12 -11.37 -3.58 -9.15
N SER A 13 -11.95 -2.64 -9.91
CA SER A 13 -11.28 -1.86 -10.94
C SER A 13 -10.17 -1.03 -10.30
N ALA A 14 -8.95 -1.56 -10.22
CA ALA A 14 -7.72 -0.85 -9.82
C ALA A 14 -7.96 0.27 -8.80
N GLU A 15 -8.69 -0.02 -7.71
CA GLU A 15 -9.12 1.02 -6.79
C GLU A 15 -7.90 1.63 -6.12
N GLU A 16 -7.68 2.90 -6.42
CA GLU A 16 -6.71 3.70 -5.70
C GLU A 16 -7.08 3.71 -4.22
N ARG A 17 -6.19 3.21 -3.37
CA ARG A 17 -6.39 3.22 -1.92
C ARG A 17 -5.58 4.31 -1.28
N ARG A 18 -6.21 5.10 -0.42
CA ARG A 18 -5.58 6.21 0.30
C ARG A 18 -5.76 6.03 1.79
N ALA A 19 -4.71 6.24 2.58
CA ALA A 19 -4.80 6.25 4.04
C ALA A 19 -3.75 7.17 4.64
N TRP A 20 -4.09 7.80 5.76
CA TRP A 20 -3.10 8.54 6.54
C TRP A 20 -2.33 7.59 7.43
N VAL A 21 -1.00 7.66 7.35
CA VAL A 21 -0.10 6.80 8.12
C VAL A 21 1.00 7.62 8.77
N THR A 22 1.63 7.07 9.79
CA THR A 22 2.84 7.59 10.40
C THR A 22 4.04 6.79 9.92
N LYS A 23 5.03 7.49 9.35
CA LYS A 23 6.29 6.89 8.90
C LYS A 23 7.48 7.70 9.41
N LYS A 24 8.37 7.04 10.17
CA LYS A 24 9.52 7.67 10.84
C LYS A 24 9.10 8.92 11.64
N GLY A 25 8.03 8.79 12.43
CA GLY A 25 7.49 9.87 13.28
C GLY A 25 6.77 11.01 12.54
N LYS A 26 6.54 10.91 11.22
CA LYS A 26 5.85 11.94 10.43
C LYS A 26 4.56 11.39 9.83
N ARG A 27 3.48 12.16 9.93
CA ARG A 27 2.20 11.93 9.24
C ARG A 27 2.43 12.02 7.72
N ARG A 28 1.93 11.05 6.95
CA ARG A 28 2.02 11.00 5.49
C ARG A 28 0.75 10.42 4.90
N LEU A 29 0.32 10.91 3.75
CA LEU A 29 -0.73 10.25 2.99
C LEU A 29 -0.09 9.11 2.20
N LEU A 30 -0.51 7.88 2.47
CA LEU A 30 -0.16 6.70 1.71
C LEU A 30 -1.20 6.50 0.61
N VAL A 31 -0.74 6.35 -0.62
CA VAL A 31 -1.59 6.14 -1.79
C VAL A 31 -1.09 4.93 -2.55
N LEU A 32 -1.95 3.96 -2.80
CA LEU A 32 -1.67 2.79 -3.61
C LEU A 32 -2.39 2.93 -4.94
N ARG A 33 -1.62 3.04 -6.03
CA ARG A 33 -2.13 3.10 -7.41
C ARG A 33 -1.57 1.90 -8.17
N GLY A 34 -2.42 0.92 -8.47
CA GLY A 34 -1.99 -0.33 -9.09
C GLY A 34 -0.95 -1.05 -8.22
N ASN A 35 0.26 -1.24 -8.75
CA ASN A 35 1.38 -1.89 -8.04
C ASN A 35 2.35 -0.90 -7.38
N THR A 36 2.07 0.40 -7.43
CA THR A 36 2.97 1.43 -6.92
C THR A 36 2.39 2.07 -5.67
N LEU A 37 3.18 2.05 -4.60
CA LEU A 37 2.89 2.71 -3.34
C LEU A 37 3.58 4.06 -3.27
N LEU A 38 2.80 5.13 -3.18
CA LEU A 38 3.25 6.52 -3.12
C LEU A 38 2.99 7.09 -1.72
N TRP A 39 3.84 8.01 -1.26
CA TRP A 39 3.53 8.76 -0.04
C TRP A 39 3.86 10.25 -0.11
N TYR A 40 2.96 11.05 0.45
CA TYR A 40 2.96 12.52 0.38
C TYR A 40 3.12 13.12 1.78
N GLU A 41 3.76 14.29 1.90
CA GLU A 41 4.00 14.96 3.19
C GLU A 41 2.84 15.85 3.66
N ARG A 42 2.00 16.38 2.75
CA ARG A 42 1.00 17.40 3.08
C ARG A 42 -0.42 16.99 2.72
N GLU A 43 -1.36 17.40 3.57
CA GLU A 43 -2.82 17.37 3.34
C GLU A 43 -3.24 18.24 2.15
N ALA A 44 -2.55 19.36 1.91
CA ALA A 44 -2.94 20.33 0.89
C ALA A 44 -2.57 19.86 -0.53
N GLY A 45 -3.59 19.41 -1.28
CA GLY A 45 -3.47 19.12 -2.71
C GLY A 45 -2.79 17.80 -3.03
N SER A 46 -3.22 16.70 -2.40
CA SER A 46 -2.72 15.32 -2.61
C SER A 46 -2.90 14.74 -4.03
N ASP A 47 -3.26 15.57 -5.00
CA ASP A 47 -3.30 15.21 -6.42
C ASP A 47 -2.17 15.87 -7.24
N ASP A 48 -1.35 16.74 -6.62
CA ASP A 48 -0.17 17.28 -7.30
C ASP A 48 0.99 16.27 -7.26
N PRO A 49 1.44 15.73 -8.41
CA PRO A 49 2.50 14.73 -8.46
C PRO A 49 3.86 15.26 -7.97
N ARG A 50 4.05 16.59 -7.89
CA ARG A 50 5.29 17.20 -7.38
C ARG A 50 5.36 17.16 -5.84
N ASN A 51 4.26 16.88 -5.16
CA ASN A 51 4.22 16.68 -3.71
C ASN A 51 4.47 15.22 -3.29
N CYS A 52 4.66 14.31 -4.25
CA CYS A 52 5.02 12.93 -3.96
C CYS A 52 6.45 12.88 -3.40
N ARG A 53 6.59 12.53 -2.12
CA ARG A 53 7.92 12.44 -1.49
C ARG A 53 8.69 11.24 -2.01
N ASN A 54 7.97 10.15 -2.28
CA ASN A 54 8.55 8.97 -2.88
C ASN A 54 7.48 8.04 -3.44
N ALA A 55 7.90 7.20 -4.37
CA ALA A 55 7.16 6.04 -4.85
C ALA A 55 7.98 4.77 -4.62
N LEU A 56 7.30 3.66 -4.39
CA LEU A 56 7.85 2.32 -4.28
C LEU A 56 7.04 1.40 -5.17
N ASP A 57 7.69 0.79 -6.16
CA ASP A 57 7.08 -0.32 -6.88
C ASP A 57 7.07 -1.56 -5.96
N LEU A 58 5.91 -2.20 -5.84
CA LEU A 58 5.73 -3.37 -4.99
C LEU A 58 6.16 -4.67 -5.67
N GLY A 59 6.67 -4.63 -6.90
CA GLY A 59 7.16 -5.78 -7.64
C GLY A 59 8.35 -6.43 -6.92
N GLY A 60 8.12 -7.62 -6.36
CA GLY A 60 9.12 -8.31 -5.54
C GLY A 60 9.29 -7.74 -4.13
N CYS A 61 8.37 -6.86 -3.69
CA CYS A 61 8.24 -6.50 -2.29
C CYS A 61 7.43 -7.56 -1.54
N ARG A 62 7.82 -7.81 -0.29
CA ARG A 62 7.02 -8.57 0.68
C ARG A 62 6.37 -7.61 1.65
N VAL A 63 5.05 -7.74 1.80
CA VAL A 63 4.29 -6.98 2.79
C VAL A 63 3.95 -7.90 3.96
N ALA A 64 4.25 -7.45 5.18
CA ALA A 64 3.96 -8.17 6.41
C ALA A 64 3.43 -7.24 7.50
N ALA A 65 2.74 -7.80 8.50
CA ALA A 65 2.46 -7.08 9.74
C ALA A 65 3.77 -6.86 10.49
N SER A 66 3.87 -5.75 11.24
CA SER A 66 4.99 -5.52 12.13
C SER A 66 4.96 -6.53 13.28
N PRO A 67 6.10 -7.15 13.65
CA PRO A 67 6.16 -8.06 14.79
C PRO A 67 5.99 -7.34 16.14
N THR A 68 6.15 -6.02 16.17
CA THR A 68 6.12 -5.20 17.40
C THR A 68 4.87 -4.35 17.54
N SER A 69 3.98 -4.32 16.54
CA SER A 69 2.79 -3.46 16.55
C SER A 69 1.73 -3.96 15.56
N ASP A 70 0.51 -4.17 16.05
CA ASP A 70 -0.65 -4.57 15.26
C ASP A 70 -1.20 -3.44 14.37
N THR A 71 -0.82 -2.20 14.65
CA THR A 71 -1.16 -1.02 13.84
C THR A 71 -0.13 -0.72 12.76
N ALA A 72 0.95 -1.49 12.65
CA ALA A 72 2.03 -1.22 11.70
C ALA A 72 2.20 -2.32 10.66
N LEU A 73 2.46 -1.90 9.43
CA LEU A 73 2.87 -2.75 8.32
C LEU A 73 4.36 -2.54 8.02
N VAL A 74 5.01 -3.61 7.57
CA VAL A 74 6.41 -3.62 7.15
C VAL A 74 6.47 -4.08 5.69
N LEU A 75 7.19 -3.31 4.90
CA LEU A 75 7.45 -3.54 3.48
C LEU A 75 8.94 -3.84 3.30
N GLU A 76 9.24 -5.10 3.00
CA GLU A 76 10.58 -5.59 2.74
C GLU A 76 10.80 -5.68 1.23
N HIS A 77 11.79 -4.99 0.70
CA HIS A 77 12.13 -5.12 -0.72
C HIS A 77 13.01 -6.36 -0.89
N GLY A 78 12.70 -7.24 -1.85
CA GLY A 78 13.52 -8.43 -2.14
C GLY A 78 14.91 -8.11 -2.71
N ARG A 79 15.25 -6.82 -2.85
CA ARG A 79 16.54 -6.35 -3.35
C ARG A 79 17.24 -5.52 -2.28
N SER A 80 18.44 -5.95 -1.90
CA SER A 80 19.22 -5.33 -0.81
C SER A 80 19.78 -3.96 -1.19
N ASP A 81 19.88 -3.64 -2.48
CA ASP A 81 20.32 -2.33 -2.98
C ASP A 81 19.29 -1.21 -2.75
N ILE A 82 18.03 -1.55 -2.53
CA ILE A 82 16.96 -0.56 -2.32
C ILE A 82 16.86 -0.24 -0.83
N ASN A 83 16.96 1.06 -0.50
CA ASN A 83 16.96 1.59 0.87
C ASN A 83 18.02 0.95 1.79
N GLY A 84 19.14 0.49 1.21
CA GLY A 84 20.22 -0.19 1.94
C GLY A 84 19.76 -1.44 2.69
N GLY A 85 18.77 -2.16 2.15
CA GLY A 85 18.19 -3.36 2.76
C GLY A 85 17.29 -3.07 3.97
N THR A 86 17.07 -1.80 4.32
CA THR A 86 16.19 -1.46 5.44
C THR A 86 14.73 -1.50 4.98
N PRO A 87 13.82 -2.21 5.68
CA PRO A 87 12.42 -2.24 5.30
C PRO A 87 11.72 -0.90 5.58
N TYR A 88 10.61 -0.66 4.88
CA TYR A 88 9.75 0.48 5.14
C TYR A 88 8.66 0.11 6.14
N THR A 89 8.55 0.90 7.21
CA THR A 89 7.46 0.75 8.20
C THR A 89 6.44 1.87 8.04
N PHE A 90 5.16 1.51 8.02
CA PHE A 90 4.04 2.44 8.00
C PHE A 90 3.07 2.06 9.11
N SER A 91 2.75 3.00 10.00
CA SER A 91 1.83 2.82 11.12
C SER A 91 0.49 3.49 10.80
N PHE A 92 -0.60 2.75 10.91
CA PHE A 92 -1.96 3.25 10.78
C PHE A 92 -2.49 3.76 12.12
N ASP A 93 -3.61 4.49 12.06
CA ASP A 93 -4.29 4.95 13.26
C ASP A 93 -4.98 3.81 14.00
N THR A 94 -5.45 2.80 13.26
CA THR A 94 -6.16 1.65 13.84
C THR A 94 -5.60 0.31 13.35
N ALA A 95 -5.69 -0.71 14.21
CA ALA A 95 -5.33 -2.09 13.87
C ALA A 95 -6.21 -2.63 12.73
N ARG A 96 -7.47 -2.18 12.68
CA ARG A 96 -8.43 -2.55 11.64
C ARG A 96 -8.00 -2.02 10.28
N GLU A 97 -7.56 -0.77 10.18
CA GLU A 97 -7.03 -0.23 8.92
C GLU A 97 -5.76 -0.97 8.49
N CYS A 98 -4.85 -1.24 9.43
CA CYS A 98 -3.66 -2.04 9.14
C CYS A 98 -4.02 -3.42 8.57
N ALA A 99 -4.96 -4.11 9.20
CA ALA A 99 -5.46 -5.41 8.76
C ALA A 99 -6.13 -5.34 7.37
N ASP A 100 -6.90 -4.28 7.09
CA ASP A 100 -7.54 -4.08 5.78
C ASP A 100 -6.49 -3.90 4.67
N TRP A 101 -5.46 -3.09 4.92
CA TRP A 101 -4.33 -2.90 4.00
C TRP A 101 -3.53 -4.20 3.80
N LEU A 102 -3.24 -4.94 4.87
CA LEU A 102 -2.56 -6.24 4.78
C LEU A 102 -3.38 -7.25 3.98
N CYS A 103 -4.69 -7.29 4.21
CA CYS A 103 -5.61 -8.15 3.46
C CYS A 103 -5.57 -7.79 1.98
N PHE A 104 -5.62 -6.49 1.65
CA PHE A 104 -5.52 -6.01 0.28
C PHE A 104 -4.22 -6.47 -0.40
N PHE A 105 -3.06 -6.28 0.23
CA PHE A 105 -1.78 -6.71 -0.34
C PHE A 105 -1.66 -8.22 -0.52
N ARG A 106 -2.37 -9.01 0.29
CA ARG A 106 -2.41 -10.49 0.14
C ARG A 106 -3.35 -10.94 -0.96
N LEU A 107 -4.46 -10.23 -1.16
CA LEU A 107 -5.50 -10.56 -2.13
C LEU A 107 -5.24 -9.98 -3.53
N ALA A 108 -4.38 -8.98 -3.64
CA ALA A 108 -3.86 -8.50 -4.91
C ALA A 108 -2.64 -9.37 -5.29
N PRO A 109 -2.82 -10.47 -6.06
CA PRO A 109 -1.66 -11.20 -6.57
C PRO A 109 -0.82 -10.21 -7.38
N SER A 110 0.47 -10.19 -7.08
CA SER A 110 1.50 -9.45 -7.81
C SER A 110 1.21 -9.55 -9.30
N ARG A 111 0.70 -8.46 -9.88
CA ARG A 111 0.40 -8.39 -11.32
C ARG A 111 1.68 -8.17 -12.11
#